data_AF-A0A2U1NWH9-F1
#
_entry.id   AF-A0A2U1NWH9-F1
#
_cell.length_a   1.000
_cell.length_b   1.000
_cell.length_c   1.000
_cell.angle_alpha   90.00
_cell.angle_beta   90.00
_cell.angle_gamma   90.00
#
_symmetry.space_group_name_H-M   'P 1'
#
loop_
_entity.id
_entity.type
_entity.pdbx_description
1 polymer ?
#
loop_
_entity_poly.entity_id
_entity_poly.type
_entity_poly.pdbx_seq_one_letter_code
_entity_poly.pdbx_strand_id
1 'polypeptide(L)'
;MRLQSFKDCIYDLKDSMSEIKDSIKALSGISKSYDKNFVISNAQTWTSAAITDENSCLDGFSDRNVSPAIYKKTRNSILSLARVSSNALYLINHLSV
;
A
#
# COMPACT_ATOMS: atom_id res chain seq x y z
N MET A 1 10.29 15.07 17.97
CA MET A 1 10.46 15.06 16.50
C MET A 1 10.78 13.68 15.92
N ARG A 2 11.83 12.95 16.38
CA ARG A 2 12.19 11.62 15.81
C ARG A 2 11.08 10.55 15.88
N LEU A 3 10.34 10.49 16.98
CA LEU A 3 9.27 9.49 17.16
C LEU A 3 8.04 9.76 16.27
N GLN A 4 7.87 11.00 15.78
CA GLN A 4 6.66 11.35 15.02
C GLN A 4 6.68 10.66 13.66
N SER A 5 7.79 10.72 12.91
CA SER A 5 7.92 10.03 11.62
C SER A 5 7.71 8.51 11.72
N PHE A 6 8.07 7.88 12.84
CA PHE A 6 7.75 6.47 13.07
C PHE A 6 6.27 6.23 13.34
N LYS A 7 5.61 7.13 14.09
CA LYS A 7 4.17 7.04 14.33
C LYS A 7 3.39 7.26 13.02
N ASP A 8 3.78 8.25 12.23
CA ASP A 8 3.18 8.55 10.93
C ASP A 8 3.36 7.36 10.00
N CYS A 9 4.58 6.82 9.86
CA CYS A 9 4.80 5.62 9.07
C CYS A 9 3.99 4.40 9.55
N ILE A 10 3.85 4.19 10.87
CA ILE A 10 3.00 3.10 11.40
C ILE A 10 1.52 3.34 11.05
N TYR A 11 1.08 4.59 11.00
CA TYR A 11 -0.26 4.96 10.59
C TYR A 11 -0.46 4.66 9.11
N ASP A 12 0.42 5.14 8.24
CA ASP A 12 0.38 4.87 6.79
C ASP A 12 0.39 3.36 6.49
N LEU A 13 1.22 2.58 7.21
CA LEU A 13 1.25 1.13 7.06
C LEU A 13 -0.03 0.41 7.49
N LYS A 14 -0.79 0.97 8.44
CA LYS A 14 -2.09 0.42 8.83
C LYS A 14 -3.14 0.71 7.77
N ASP A 15 -3.10 1.90 7.18
CA ASP A 15 -4.01 2.30 6.12
C ASP A 15 -3.75 1.46 4.86
N SER A 16 -2.49 1.34 4.42
CA SER A 16 -2.07 0.39 3.37
C SER A 16 -2.58 -1.04 3.63
N MET A 17 -2.44 -1.56 4.85
CA MET A 17 -2.97 -2.89 5.19
C MET A 17 -4.51 -2.96 5.08
N SER A 18 -5.22 -1.91 5.45
CA SER A 18 -6.69 -1.85 5.33
C SER A 18 -7.11 -1.85 3.86
N GLU A 19 -6.45 -1.05 3.04
CA GLU A 19 -6.75 -0.91 1.61
C GLU A 19 -6.46 -2.19 0.82
N ILE A 20 -5.38 -2.90 1.16
CA ILE A 20 -5.13 -4.23 0.60
C ILE A 20 -6.23 -5.22 1.02
N LYS A 21 -6.73 -5.17 2.26
CA LYS A 21 -7.87 -6.01 2.69
C LYS A 21 -9.14 -5.67 1.94
N ASP A 22 -9.41 -4.40 1.71
CA ASP A 22 -10.58 -3.95 0.93
C ASP A 22 -10.47 -4.40 -0.54
N SER A 23 -9.28 -4.33 -1.12
CA SER A 23 -8.97 -4.88 -2.46
C SER A 23 -9.30 -6.37 -2.54
N ILE A 24 -8.83 -7.17 -1.57
CA ILE A 24 -9.12 -8.61 -1.49
C ILE A 24 -10.62 -8.84 -1.34
N LYS A 25 -11.29 -8.08 -0.47
CA LYS A 25 -12.72 -8.23 -0.21
C LYS A 25 -13.55 -7.97 -1.47
N ALA A 26 -13.25 -6.90 -2.22
CA ALA A 26 -13.92 -6.65 -3.50
C ALA A 26 -13.71 -7.80 -4.49
N LEU A 27 -12.46 -8.22 -4.71
CA LEU A 27 -12.14 -9.29 -5.65
C LEU A 27 -12.76 -10.63 -5.25
N SER A 28 -12.91 -10.91 -3.95
CA SER A 28 -13.56 -12.15 -3.48
C SER A 28 -15.04 -12.25 -3.89
N GLY A 29 -15.70 -11.12 -4.11
CA GLY A 29 -17.10 -11.03 -4.53
C GLY A 29 -17.30 -10.98 -6.05
N ILE A 30 -16.22 -10.95 -6.85
CA ILE A 30 -16.29 -10.58 -8.27
C ILE A 30 -17.18 -11.51 -9.10
N SER A 31 -17.19 -12.81 -8.80
CA SER A 31 -18.01 -13.80 -9.53
C SER A 31 -19.51 -13.61 -9.37
N LYS A 32 -19.94 -12.90 -8.31
CA LYS A 32 -21.35 -12.62 -7.99
C LYS A 32 -21.75 -11.18 -8.30
N SER A 33 -20.81 -10.33 -8.71
CA SER A 33 -21.08 -8.92 -9.00
C SER A 33 -21.76 -8.75 -10.36
N TYR A 34 -22.79 -7.89 -10.41
CA TYR A 34 -23.41 -7.47 -11.67
C TYR A 34 -22.49 -6.57 -12.50
N ASP A 35 -21.63 -5.81 -11.84
CA ASP A 35 -20.63 -4.94 -12.45
C ASP A 35 -19.23 -5.34 -11.95
N LYS A 36 -18.55 -6.19 -12.73
CA LYS A 36 -17.21 -6.67 -12.41
C LYS A 36 -16.14 -5.60 -12.66
N ASN A 37 -16.36 -4.71 -13.62
CA ASN A 37 -15.44 -3.62 -13.94
C ASN A 37 -15.37 -2.64 -12.77
N PHE A 38 -16.50 -2.32 -12.14
CA PHE A 38 -16.52 -1.50 -10.94
C PHE A 38 -15.79 -2.16 -9.77
N VAL A 39 -15.95 -3.49 -9.58
CA VAL A 39 -15.22 -4.25 -8.57
C VAL A 39 -13.70 -4.19 -8.80
N ILE A 40 -13.24 -4.38 -10.03
CA ILE A 40 -11.82 -4.26 -10.38
C ILE A 40 -11.32 -2.83 -10.15
N SER A 41 -12.08 -1.82 -10.57
CA SER A 41 -11.73 -0.41 -10.38
C SER A 41 -11.53 -0.04 -8.90
N ASN A 42 -12.39 -0.55 -8.00
CA ASN A 42 -12.20 -0.36 -6.56
C ASN A 42 -10.92 -1.05 -6.06
N ALA A 43 -10.64 -2.28 -6.50
CA ALA A 43 -9.41 -2.99 -6.13
C ALA A 43 -8.15 -2.28 -6.64
N GLN A 44 -8.19 -1.72 -7.86
CA GLN A 44 -7.12 -0.89 -8.41
C GLN A 44 -6.89 0.36 -7.56
N THR A 45 -7.97 1.04 -7.19
CA THR A 45 -7.94 2.26 -6.38
C THR A 45 -7.30 2.00 -5.03
N TRP A 46 -7.79 1.02 -4.28
CA TRP A 46 -7.26 0.71 -2.95
C TRP A 46 -5.84 0.17 -3.00
N THR A 47 -5.49 -0.68 -3.99
CA THR A 47 -4.09 -1.15 -4.11
C THR A 47 -3.15 0.02 -4.47
N SER A 48 -3.60 1.00 -5.26
CA SER A 48 -2.80 2.19 -5.59
C SER A 48 -2.66 3.13 -4.39
N ALA A 49 -3.70 3.25 -3.56
CA ALA A 49 -3.64 3.99 -2.31
C ALA A 49 -2.64 3.35 -1.34
N ALA A 50 -2.61 2.02 -1.24
CA ALA A 50 -1.67 1.31 -0.36
C ALA A 50 -0.22 1.59 -0.72
N ILE A 51 0.09 1.63 -2.03
CA ILE A 51 1.41 2.01 -2.54
C ILE A 51 1.74 3.47 -2.22
N THR A 52 0.74 4.35 -2.25
CA THR A 52 0.91 5.78 -1.91
C THR A 52 1.25 5.95 -0.42
N ASP A 53 0.57 5.24 0.46
CA ASP A 53 0.83 5.26 1.90
C ASP A 53 2.21 4.68 2.25
N GLU A 54 2.59 3.58 1.60
CA GLU A 54 3.94 3.00 1.74
C GLU A 54 5.02 4.02 1.35
N ASN A 55 4.84 4.76 0.25
CA ASN A 55 5.80 5.79 -0.14
C ASN A 55 5.76 7.00 0.82
N SER A 56 4.58 7.41 1.29
CA SER A 56 4.40 8.50 2.27
C SER A 56 5.13 8.21 3.58
N CYS A 57 5.11 6.94 4.04
CA CYS A 57 5.91 6.51 5.19
C CYS A 57 7.40 6.87 5.00
N LEU A 58 7.97 6.67 3.81
CA LEU A 58 9.38 6.97 3.54
C LEU A 58 9.66 8.47 3.47
N ASP A 59 8.76 9.22 2.84
CA ASP A 59 8.86 10.67 2.70
C ASP A 59 8.87 11.36 4.07
N GLY A 60 8.16 10.81 5.05
CA GLY A 60 8.16 11.27 6.44
C GLY A 60 9.54 11.23 7.14
N PHE A 61 10.53 10.55 6.56
CA PHE A 61 11.91 10.47 7.08
C PHE A 61 12.94 11.32 6.32
N SER A 62 12.63 11.81 5.11
CA SER A 62 13.59 12.42 4.18
C SER A 62 14.29 13.67 4.73
N ASP A 63 13.61 14.45 5.58
CA ASP A 63 14.14 15.70 6.17
C ASP A 63 14.44 15.59 7.68
N ARG A 64 14.56 14.36 8.21
CA ARG A 64 14.65 14.11 9.66
C ARG A 64 16.00 13.52 10.05
N ASN A 65 16.51 13.96 11.21
CA ASN A 65 17.72 13.42 11.85
C ASN A 65 17.50 11.99 12.41
N VAL A 66 17.34 10.99 11.54
CA VAL A 66 17.27 9.56 11.88
C VAL A 66 18.62 8.89 11.63
N SER A 67 18.98 7.90 12.44
CA SER A 67 20.20 7.12 12.22
C SER A 67 20.18 6.49 10.82
N PRO A 68 21.28 6.60 10.03
CA PRO A 68 21.36 5.99 8.70
C PRO A 68 21.06 4.49 8.69
N ALA A 69 21.47 3.77 9.73
CA ALA A 69 21.22 2.33 9.87
C ALA A 69 19.71 2.03 10.06
N ILE A 70 19.03 2.84 10.87
CA ILE A 70 17.59 2.70 11.10
C ILE A 70 16.82 3.06 9.83
N TYR A 71 17.14 4.19 9.20
CA TYR A 71 16.53 4.59 7.93
C TYR A 71 16.68 3.51 6.85
N LYS A 72 17.87 2.96 6.68
CA LYS A 72 18.13 1.88 5.71
C LYS A 72 17.25 0.65 5.97
N LYS A 73 17.11 0.23 7.23
CA LYS A 73 16.27 -0.92 7.61
C LYS A 73 14.79 -0.65 7.34
N THR A 74 14.29 0.53 7.71
CA THR A 74 12.91 0.96 7.41
C THR A 74 12.70 0.98 5.90
N ARG A 75 13.54 1.71 5.15
CA ARG A 75 13.46 1.81 3.68
C ARG A 75 13.39 0.46 2.99
N ASN A 76 14.27 -0.47 3.35
CA ASN A 76 14.27 -1.80 2.75
C ASN A 76 12.96 -2.57 3.02
N SER A 77 12.40 -2.42 4.22
CA SER A 77 11.15 -3.09 4.59
C SER A 77 9.97 -2.54 3.79
N ILE A 78 9.87 -1.21 3.70
CA ILE A 78 8.79 -0.54 2.97
C ILE A 78 8.88 -0.78 1.46
N LEU A 79 10.07 -0.71 0.86
CA LEU A 79 10.23 -1.00 -0.57
C LEU A 79 9.91 -2.46 -0.91
N SER A 80 10.18 -3.39 0.02
CA SER A 80 9.76 -4.78 -0.16
C SER A 80 8.24 -4.91 -0.17
N LEU A 81 7.54 -4.16 0.71
CA LEU A 81 6.08 -4.12 0.76
C LEU A 81 5.50 -3.51 -0.52
N ALA A 82 6.00 -2.33 -0.92
CA ALA A 82 5.58 -1.65 -2.15
C ALA A 82 5.80 -2.46 -3.41
N ARG A 83 6.83 -3.29 -3.45
CA ARG A 83 7.02 -4.22 -4.56
C ARG A 83 5.92 -5.28 -4.62
N VAL A 84 5.50 -5.82 -3.48
CA VAL A 84 4.40 -6.80 -3.43
C VAL A 84 3.08 -6.14 -3.81
N SER A 85 2.77 -4.96 -3.26
CA SER A 85 1.58 -4.17 -3.61
C SER A 85 1.56 -3.82 -5.10
N SER A 86 2.70 -3.42 -5.67
CA SER A 86 2.84 -3.14 -7.11
C SER A 86 2.64 -4.38 -7.98
N ASN A 87 3.16 -5.54 -7.57
CA ASN A 87 2.91 -6.81 -8.27
C ASN A 87 1.41 -7.17 -8.22
N ALA A 88 0.74 -6.95 -7.09
CA ALA A 88 -0.69 -7.16 -6.97
C ALA A 88 -1.47 -6.24 -7.91
N LEU A 89 -1.14 -4.93 -7.93
CA LEU A 89 -1.76 -3.97 -8.84
C LEU A 89 -1.57 -4.36 -10.31
N TYR A 90 -0.38 -4.83 -10.68
CA TYR A 90 -0.12 -5.36 -12.02
C TYR A 90 -1.08 -6.51 -12.37
N LEU A 91 -1.25 -7.49 -11.47
CA LEU A 91 -2.18 -8.61 -11.69
C LEU A 91 -3.63 -8.12 -11.80
N ILE A 92 -4.05 -7.19 -10.94
CA ILE A 92 -5.39 -6.61 -10.98
C ILE A 92 -5.66 -5.90 -12.31
N ASN A 93 -4.68 -5.14 -12.83
CA ASN A 93 -4.78 -4.46 -14.12
C ASN A 93 -4.92 -5.40 -15.32
N HIS A 94 -4.59 -6.69 -15.16
CA HIS A 94 -4.70 -7.71 -16.20
C HIS A 94 -5.82 -8.72 -15.92
N LEU A 95 -6.67 -8.48 -14.90
CA LEU A 95 -7.88 -9.26 -14.72
C LEU A 95 -8.83 -9.02 -15.89
N SER A 96 -9.11 -10.09 -16.63
CA SER A 96 -10.08 -10.11 -17.72
C SER A 96 -11.39 -10.69 -17.18
N VAL A 97 -12.49 -9.93 -17.21
CA VAL A 97 -13.77 -10.30 -16.57
C VAL A 97 -15.02 -10.05 -17.39
#